data_AF-A0A3A4JQG5-F1
#
_entry.id   AF-A0A3A4JQG5-F1
#
_cell.length_a   1.000
_cell.length_b   1.000
_cell.length_c   1.000
_cell.angle_alpha   90.00
_cell.angle_beta   90.00
_cell.angle_gamma   90.00
#
_symmetry.space_group_name_H-M   'P 1'
#
loop_
_entity.id
_entity.type
_entity.pdbx_description
1 polymer ?
#
loop_
_entity_poly.entity_id
_entity_poly.type
_entity_poly.pdbx_seq_one_letter_code
_entity_poly.pdbx_strand_id
1 'polypeptide(L)'
;MMYEEGKQSPESEGLGGRMNICSKYVDSRRISTTDIKIADSEELLELKSIIDGDILAINDQLGKARTERITNGTYADPDWYRRAMTAKGAKGQLSQRIQNELRLRRKENSQQRMISDSERKYTSLVQALHLVLTAEQVDEVVQKARELRRSSNDAIVNSTT
;
A
#
# COMPACT_ATOMS: atom_id res chain seq x y z
N MET A 1 -0.33 27.50 49.82
CA MET A 1 -1.34 27.45 48.75
C MET A 1 -0.64 27.90 47.48
N MET A 2 -0.09 26.95 46.71
CA MET A 2 0.69 27.20 45.50
C MET A 2 -0.30 27.15 44.33
N TYR A 3 -0.32 28.19 43.49
CA TYR A 3 -1.06 28.16 42.23
C TYR A 3 -0.11 27.66 41.16
N GLU A 4 -0.40 26.49 40.58
CA GLU A 4 0.32 25.99 39.42
C GLU A 4 -0.09 26.77 38.17
N GLU A 5 0.92 27.27 37.46
CA GLU A 5 0.81 27.92 36.16
C GLU A 5 0.30 26.93 35.11
N GLY A 6 -0.92 27.16 34.64
CA GLY A 6 -1.46 26.49 33.47
C GLY A 6 -0.66 26.88 32.23
N LYS A 7 0.23 25.98 31.78
CA LYS A 7 0.82 26.05 30.44
C LYS A 7 -0.28 25.83 29.41
N GLN A 8 -0.71 26.92 28.79
CA GLN A 8 -1.50 26.91 27.56
C GLN A 8 -0.68 26.22 26.47
N SER A 9 -1.10 25.00 26.12
CA SER A 9 -0.56 24.24 25.01
C SER A 9 -0.97 24.93 23.70
N PRO A 10 -0.05 25.13 22.73
CA PRO A 10 -0.35 25.86 21.53
C PRO A 10 -1.34 25.09 20.65
N GLU A 11 -2.36 25.83 20.25
CA GLU A 11 -3.38 25.53 19.26
C GLU A 11 -2.80 24.76 18.07
N SER A 12 -3.28 23.54 17.89
CA SER A 12 -3.09 22.73 16.70
C SER A 12 -3.99 23.26 15.58
N GLU A 13 -3.65 24.43 15.03
CA GLU A 13 -4.22 24.91 13.77
C GLU A 13 -3.38 24.37 12.61
N GLY A 14 -3.97 23.53 11.76
CA GLY A 14 -3.34 23.16 10.49
C GLY A 14 -3.60 21.78 9.91
N LEU A 15 -4.81 21.20 10.04
CA LEU A 15 -5.24 20.12 9.16
C LEU A 15 -6.52 20.55 8.44
N GLY A 16 -6.33 21.33 7.37
CA GLY A 16 -7.39 21.62 6.41
C GLY A 16 -8.09 20.33 6.00
N GLY A 17 -9.42 20.30 6.15
CA GLY A 17 -10.29 19.15 6.06
C GLY A 17 -10.16 18.38 4.76
N ARG A 18 -9.15 17.52 4.68
CA ARG A 18 -9.03 16.56 3.60
C ARG A 18 -10.08 15.50 3.85
N MET A 19 -11.09 15.47 3.00
CA MET A 19 -12.15 14.47 3.06
C MET A 19 -11.52 13.07 2.93
N ASN A 20 -11.66 12.27 3.98
CA ASN A 20 -11.21 10.88 4.01
C ASN A 20 -11.82 10.12 2.81
N ILE A 21 -11.03 9.27 2.17
CA ILE A 21 -11.45 8.52 0.98
C ILE A 21 -12.67 7.62 1.24
N CYS A 22 -12.82 7.10 2.45
CA CYS A 22 -13.99 6.35 2.92
C CYS A 22 -15.24 7.24 2.91
N SER A 23 -15.17 8.45 3.48
CA SER A 23 -16.29 9.42 3.46
C SER A 23 -16.68 9.75 2.02
N LYS A 24 -15.70 10.00 1.14
CA LYS A 24 -15.95 10.23 -0.29
C LYS A 24 -16.64 9.06 -0.96
N TYR A 25 -16.27 7.83 -0.61
CA TYR A 25 -16.92 6.64 -1.13
C TYR A 25 -18.37 6.52 -0.64
N VAL A 26 -18.62 6.77 0.64
CA VAL A 26 -19.97 6.69 1.21
C VAL A 26 -20.91 7.68 0.53
N ASP A 27 -20.45 8.93 0.33
CA ASP A 27 -21.26 10.01 -0.22
C ASP A 27 -21.51 9.84 -1.72
N SER A 28 -20.46 9.56 -2.49
CA SER A 28 -20.54 9.62 -3.96
C SER A 28 -20.57 8.25 -4.64
N ARG A 29 -20.21 7.18 -3.92
CA ARG A 29 -19.95 5.83 -4.45
C ARG A 29 -18.92 5.79 -5.58
N ARG A 30 -18.10 6.85 -5.71
CA ARG A 30 -17.12 7.01 -6.77
C ARG A 30 -15.76 7.41 -6.19
N ILE A 31 -14.74 6.68 -6.60
CA ILE A 31 -13.35 6.91 -6.18
C ILE A 31 -12.49 6.94 -7.43
N SER A 32 -11.70 8.00 -7.57
CA SER A 32 -10.77 8.16 -8.68
C SER A 32 -9.45 7.46 -8.39
N THR A 33 -8.67 7.19 -9.43
CA THR A 33 -7.31 6.66 -9.28
C THR A 33 -6.41 7.62 -8.49
N THR A 34 -6.62 8.92 -8.64
CA THR A 34 -5.89 9.94 -7.89
C THR A 34 -6.18 9.84 -6.40
N ASP A 35 -7.44 9.63 -6.00
CA ASP A 35 -7.81 9.44 -4.59
C ASP A 35 -7.07 8.24 -3.99
N ILE A 36 -7.03 7.11 -4.70
CA ILE A 36 -6.34 5.89 -4.27
C ILE A 36 -4.83 6.14 -4.05
N LYS A 37 -4.19 6.91 -4.95
CA LYS A 37 -2.75 7.18 -4.86
C LYS A 37 -2.38 8.07 -3.68
N ILE A 38 -3.23 9.03 -3.33
CA ILE A 38 -2.91 10.00 -2.27
C ILE A 38 -3.38 9.50 -0.90
N ALA A 39 -4.39 8.61 -0.83
CA ALA A 39 -4.84 8.02 0.43
C ALA A 39 -3.71 7.22 1.11
N ASP A 40 -3.70 7.20 2.44
CA ASP A 40 -2.71 6.41 3.17
C ASP A 40 -3.07 4.90 3.15
N SER A 41 -2.21 4.06 3.72
CA SER A 41 -2.42 2.61 3.65
C SER A 41 -3.56 2.13 4.55
N GLU A 42 -3.86 2.85 5.63
CA GLU A 42 -4.94 2.51 6.57
C GLU A 42 -6.29 2.86 5.97
N GLU A 43 -6.42 4.07 5.42
CA GLU A 43 -7.57 4.53 4.64
C GLU A 43 -7.88 3.57 3.47
N LEU A 44 -6.85 3.09 2.76
CA LEU A 44 -7.05 2.13 1.67
C LEU A 44 -7.53 0.76 2.15
N LEU A 45 -7.06 0.30 3.32
CA LEU A 45 -7.52 -0.96 3.91
C LEU A 45 -8.96 -0.87 4.37
N GLU A 46 -9.32 0.24 5.04
CA GLU A 46 -10.69 0.51 5.46
C GLU A 46 -11.63 0.60 4.26
N LEU A 47 -11.27 1.42 3.25
CA LEU A 47 -12.05 1.54 2.01
C LEU A 47 -12.25 0.19 1.34
N LYS A 48 -11.20 -0.65 1.29
CA LYS A 48 -11.30 -2.00 0.74
C LYS A 48 -12.31 -2.84 1.52
N SER A 49 -12.28 -2.80 2.85
CA SER A 49 -13.23 -3.51 3.70
C SER A 49 -14.68 -3.09 3.42
N ILE A 50 -14.94 -1.79 3.30
CA ILE A 50 -16.27 -1.25 2.97
C ILE A 50 -16.74 -1.76 1.60
N ILE A 51 -15.89 -1.68 0.57
CA ILE A 51 -16.24 -2.11 -0.79
C ILE A 51 -16.51 -3.62 -0.85
N ASP A 52 -15.69 -4.42 -0.17
CA ASP A 52 -15.87 -5.87 -0.13
C ASP A 52 -17.19 -6.23 0.59
N GLY A 53 -17.54 -5.50 1.65
CA GLY A 53 -18.84 -5.61 2.32
C GLY A 53 -20.01 -5.31 1.38
N ASP A 54 -19.93 -4.23 0.60
CA ASP A 54 -20.95 -3.88 -0.39
C ASP A 54 -21.08 -4.96 -1.49
N ILE A 55 -19.97 -5.54 -1.94
CA ILE A 55 -19.96 -6.63 -2.93
C ILE A 55 -20.66 -7.87 -2.35
N LEU A 56 -20.37 -8.21 -1.09
CA LEU A 56 -21.02 -9.32 -0.39
C LEU A 56 -22.53 -9.10 -0.27
N ALA A 57 -22.96 -7.88 0.10
CA ALA A 57 -24.38 -7.54 0.17
C ALA A 57 -25.08 -7.68 -1.19
N ILE A 58 -24.47 -7.21 -2.28
CA ILE A 58 -25.03 -7.38 -3.63
C ILE A 58 -25.09 -8.86 -4.02
N ASN A 59 -24.06 -9.64 -3.69
CA ASN A 59 -24.05 -11.09 -3.96
C ASN A 59 -25.17 -11.82 -3.22
N ASP A 60 -25.41 -11.48 -1.95
CA ASP A 60 -26.50 -12.05 -1.17
C ASP A 60 -27.86 -11.74 -1.79
N GLN A 61 -28.09 -10.47 -2.18
CA GLN A 61 -29.33 -10.07 -2.87
C GLN A 61 -29.53 -10.80 -4.20
N LEU A 62 -28.49 -10.89 -5.03
CA LEU A 62 -28.53 -11.65 -6.27
C LEU A 62 -28.76 -13.15 -6.02
N GLY A 63 -28.18 -13.69 -4.95
CA GLY A 63 -28.40 -15.07 -4.50
C GLY A 63 -29.85 -15.33 -4.13
N LYS A 64 -30.43 -14.48 -3.28
CA LYS A 64 -31.85 -14.54 -2.88
C LYS A 64 -32.78 -14.49 -4.08
N ALA A 65 -32.57 -13.54 -4.99
CA ALA A 65 -33.36 -13.41 -6.22
C ALA A 65 -33.28 -14.66 -7.12
N ARG A 66 -32.11 -15.32 -7.18
CA ARG A 66 -31.97 -16.58 -7.92
C ARG A 66 -32.70 -17.73 -7.22
N THR A 67 -32.62 -17.80 -5.89
CA THR A 67 -33.34 -18.81 -5.10
C THR A 67 -34.84 -18.67 -5.27
N GLU A 68 -35.39 -17.46 -5.14
CA GLU A 68 -36.83 -17.20 -5.33
C GLU A 68 -37.32 -17.59 -6.72
N ARG A 69 -36.50 -17.35 -7.75
CA ARG A 69 -36.80 -17.82 -9.11
C ARG A 69 -36.90 -19.34 -9.18
N ILE A 70 -35.96 -20.05 -8.54
CA ILE A 70 -35.91 -21.52 -8.56
C ILE A 70 -37.07 -22.10 -7.74
N THR A 71 -37.38 -21.54 -6.58
CA THR A 71 -38.37 -22.11 -5.66
C THR A 71 -39.80 -21.73 -6.03
N ASN A 72 -40.02 -20.47 -6.42
CA ASN A 72 -41.36 -19.90 -6.56
C ASN A 72 -41.68 -19.49 -8.00
N GLY A 73 -40.72 -19.62 -8.93
CA GLY A 73 -40.87 -19.14 -10.31
C GLY A 73 -40.89 -17.62 -10.43
N THR A 74 -40.67 -16.87 -9.34
CA THR A 74 -40.71 -15.41 -9.34
C THR A 74 -39.40 -14.83 -9.83
N TYR A 75 -39.47 -14.03 -10.90
CA TYR A 75 -38.30 -13.37 -11.44
C TYR A 75 -38.11 -12.01 -10.78
N ALA A 76 -36.85 -11.72 -10.42
CA ALA A 76 -36.47 -10.37 -10.03
C ALA A 76 -36.70 -9.39 -11.20
N ASP A 77 -36.97 -8.14 -10.85
CA ASP A 77 -37.05 -7.06 -11.83
C ASP A 77 -35.79 -7.04 -12.72
N PRO A 78 -35.93 -7.12 -14.06
CA PRO A 78 -34.79 -7.21 -14.97
C PRO A 78 -33.84 -6.01 -14.91
N ASP A 79 -34.38 -4.80 -14.70
CA ASP A 79 -33.60 -3.57 -14.65
C ASP A 79 -32.84 -3.45 -13.33
N TRP A 80 -33.45 -3.85 -12.22
CA TRP A 80 -32.79 -4.03 -10.94
C TRP A 80 -31.66 -5.06 -11.04
N TYR A 81 -31.91 -6.24 -11.60
CA TYR A 81 -30.91 -7.30 -11.69
C TYR A 81 -29.70 -6.86 -12.53
N ARG A 82 -29.96 -6.18 -13.66
CA ARG A 82 -28.89 -5.61 -14.51
C ARG A 82 -28.08 -4.56 -13.75
N ARG A 83 -28.74 -3.63 -13.05
CA ARG A 83 -28.06 -2.60 -12.24
C ARG A 83 -27.21 -3.21 -11.12
N ALA A 84 -27.73 -4.22 -10.41
CA ALA A 84 -26.98 -4.92 -9.36
C ALA A 84 -25.73 -5.62 -9.92
N MET A 85 -25.84 -6.28 -11.08
CA MET A 85 -24.69 -6.89 -11.76
C MET A 85 -23.65 -5.85 -12.19
N THR A 86 -24.07 -4.72 -12.77
CA THR A 86 -23.16 -3.62 -13.13
C THR A 86 -22.48 -3.03 -11.90
N ALA A 87 -23.23 -2.80 -10.81
CA ALA A 87 -22.69 -2.27 -9.56
C ALA A 87 -21.66 -3.22 -8.94
N LYS A 88 -21.95 -4.53 -8.92
CA LYS A 88 -20.99 -5.57 -8.50
C LYS A 88 -19.71 -5.51 -9.33
N GLY A 89 -19.82 -5.43 -10.66
CA GLY A 89 -18.68 -5.33 -11.56
C GLY A 89 -17.82 -4.10 -11.29
N ALA A 90 -18.43 -2.93 -11.19
CA ALA A 90 -17.74 -1.67 -10.91
C ALA A 90 -17.03 -1.69 -9.55
N LYS A 91 -17.71 -2.16 -8.49
CA LYS A 91 -17.11 -2.29 -7.15
C LYS A 91 -15.98 -3.32 -7.13
N GLY A 92 -16.11 -4.44 -7.84
CA GLY A 92 -15.04 -5.43 -7.98
C GLY A 92 -13.79 -4.87 -8.64
N GLN A 93 -13.94 -4.08 -9.71
CA GLN A 93 -12.81 -3.37 -10.34
C GLN A 93 -12.15 -2.38 -9.38
N LEU A 94 -12.93 -1.66 -8.57
CA LEU A 94 -12.39 -0.73 -7.58
C LEU A 94 -11.61 -1.46 -6.48
N SER A 95 -12.17 -2.54 -5.91
CA SER A 95 -11.49 -3.37 -4.90
C SER A 95 -10.14 -3.91 -5.43
N GLN A 96 -10.12 -4.37 -6.69
CA GLN A 96 -8.88 -4.84 -7.32
C GLN A 96 -7.83 -3.74 -7.49
N ARG A 97 -8.25 -2.51 -7.85
CA ARG A 97 -7.34 -1.37 -7.96
C ARG A 97 -6.71 -1.02 -6.61
N ILE A 98 -7.51 -0.98 -5.55
CA ILE A 98 -7.04 -0.73 -4.19
C ILE A 98 -6.05 -1.81 -3.75
N GLN A 99 -6.37 -3.08 -4.01
CA GLN A 99 -5.48 -4.20 -3.68
C GLN A 99 -4.13 -4.11 -4.42
N ASN A 100 -4.15 -3.71 -5.70
CA ASN A 100 -2.93 -3.53 -6.48
C ASN A 100 -2.06 -2.42 -5.92
N GLU A 101 -2.65 -1.27 -5.55
CA GLU A 101 -1.93 -0.16 -4.91
C GLU A 101 -1.29 -0.59 -3.60
N LEU A 102 -2.04 -1.25 -2.71
CA LEU A 102 -1.50 -1.78 -1.44
C LEU A 102 -0.35 -2.77 -1.68
N ARG A 103 -0.42 -3.59 -2.72
CA ARG A 103 0.66 -4.53 -3.09
C ARG A 103 1.91 -3.79 -3.56
N LEU A 104 1.76 -2.73 -4.36
CA LEU A 104 2.87 -1.90 -4.82
C LEU A 104 3.60 -1.27 -3.63
N ARG A 105 2.87 -0.65 -2.72
CA ARG A 105 3.43 -0.04 -1.50
C ARG A 105 4.17 -1.05 -0.62
N ARG A 106 3.63 -2.26 -0.46
CA ARG A 106 4.33 -3.34 0.26
C ARG A 106 5.64 -3.74 -0.41
N LYS A 107 5.67 -3.78 -1.74
CA LYS A 107 6.88 -4.10 -2.51
C LYS A 107 7.93 -3.00 -2.34
N GLU A 108 7.53 -1.74 -2.44
CA GLU A 108 8.42 -0.58 -2.25
C GLU A 108 8.99 -0.54 -0.82
N ASN A 109 8.14 -0.71 0.19
CA ASN A 109 8.57 -0.76 1.59
C ASN A 109 9.55 -1.93 1.84
N SER A 110 9.31 -3.08 1.23
CA SER A 110 10.23 -4.23 1.33
C SER A 110 11.58 -3.92 0.68
N GLN A 111 11.58 -3.32 -0.52
CA GLN A 111 12.81 -2.93 -1.20
C GLN A 111 13.61 -1.88 -0.41
N GLN A 112 12.94 -0.86 0.12
CA GLN A 112 13.57 0.14 0.98
C GLN A 112 14.19 -0.49 2.23
N ARG A 113 13.49 -1.43 2.88
CA ARG A 113 14.04 -2.19 4.01
C ARG A 113 15.28 -2.97 3.63
N MET A 114 15.26 -3.69 2.50
CA MET A 114 16.42 -4.44 2.02
C MET A 114 17.63 -3.53 1.75
N ILE A 115 17.41 -2.35 1.15
CA ILE A 115 18.47 -1.36 0.93
C ILE A 115 19.04 -0.91 2.28
N SER A 116 18.18 -0.50 3.22
CA SER A 116 18.61 -0.03 4.54
C SER A 116 19.35 -1.10 5.35
N ASP A 117 18.93 -2.37 5.23
CA ASP A 117 19.59 -3.48 5.91
C ASP A 117 20.96 -3.79 5.30
N SER A 118 21.06 -3.69 3.97
CA SER A 118 22.34 -3.82 3.25
C SER A 118 23.32 -2.73 3.67
N GLU A 119 22.86 -1.47 3.74
CA GLU A 119 23.66 -0.34 4.19
C GLU A 119 24.13 -0.52 5.64
N ARG A 120 23.23 -0.90 6.55
CA ARG A 120 23.58 -1.17 7.96
C ARG A 120 24.63 -2.26 8.10
N LYS A 121 24.49 -3.37 7.35
CA LYS A 121 25.48 -4.46 7.34
C LYS A 121 26.82 -3.98 6.82
N TYR A 122 26.84 -3.19 5.74
CA TYR A 122 28.07 -2.64 5.20
C TYR A 122 28.76 -1.71 6.19
N THR A 123 28.03 -0.78 6.80
CA THR A 123 28.57 0.13 7.83
C THR A 123 29.14 -0.65 9.01
N SER A 124 28.41 -1.66 9.51
CA SER A 124 28.89 -2.50 10.61
C SER A 124 30.15 -3.28 10.25
N LEU A 125 30.25 -3.79 9.01
CA LEU A 125 31.44 -4.49 8.54
C LEU A 125 32.65 -3.55 8.46
N VAL A 126 32.49 -2.36 7.89
CA VAL A 126 33.57 -1.36 7.79
C VAL A 126 34.05 -0.94 9.18
N GLN A 127 33.15 -0.74 10.13
CA GLN A 127 33.51 -0.46 11.52
C GLN A 127 34.30 -1.60 12.16
N ALA A 128 33.88 -2.85 11.96
CA ALA A 128 34.59 -4.02 12.47
C ALA A 128 35.99 -4.15 11.85
N LEU A 129 36.15 -3.85 10.56
CA LEU A 129 37.45 -3.84 9.89
C LEU A 129 38.38 -2.77 10.50
N HIS A 130 37.88 -1.57 10.77
CA HIS A 130 38.67 -0.52 11.44
C HIS A 130 39.12 -0.87 12.87
N LEU A 131 38.47 -1.82 13.55
CA LEU A 131 38.88 -2.29 14.87
C LEU A 131 40.02 -3.33 14.83
N VAL A 132 40.17 -4.03 13.71
CA VAL A 132 41.10 -5.16 13.56
C VAL A 132 42.28 -4.83 12.66
N LEU A 133 42.09 -3.95 11.69
CA LEU A 133 43.07 -3.62 10.66
C LEU A 133 43.57 -2.17 10.80
N THR A 134 44.77 -1.91 10.30
CA THR A 134 45.27 -0.54 10.17
C THR A 134 44.51 0.19 9.05
N ALA A 135 44.54 1.53 9.08
CA ALA A 135 43.83 2.35 8.09
C ALA A 135 44.24 2.00 6.63
N GLU A 136 45.54 1.78 6.38
CA GLU A 136 46.04 1.38 5.05
C GLU A 136 45.50 0.02 4.59
N GLN A 137 45.40 -0.95 5.51
CA GLN A 137 44.86 -2.27 5.19
C GLN A 137 43.36 -2.24 4.92
N VAL A 138 42.61 -1.39 5.64
CA VAL A 138 41.18 -1.18 5.37
C VAL A 138 40.99 -0.56 3.98
N ASP A 139 41.78 0.46 3.64
CA ASP A 139 41.71 1.09 2.32
C ASP A 139 42.03 0.11 1.19
N GLU A 140 43.04 -0.75 1.35
CA GLU A 140 43.37 -1.77 0.35
C GLU A 140 42.23 -2.79 0.17
N VAL A 141 41.62 -3.25 1.26
CA VAL A 141 40.48 -4.18 1.22
C VAL A 141 39.26 -3.54 0.56
N VAL A 142 38.94 -2.29 0.90
CA VAL A 142 37.82 -1.55 0.30
C VAL A 142 38.06 -1.30 -1.19
N GLN A 143 39.29 -0.97 -1.58
CA GLN A 143 39.65 -0.74 -2.98
C GLN A 143 39.56 -2.03 -3.81
N LYS A 144 40.14 -3.14 -3.34
CA LYS A 144 40.02 -4.46 -4.00
C LYS A 144 38.56 -4.91 -4.13
N ALA A 145 37.73 -4.66 -3.11
CA ALA A 145 36.31 -4.96 -3.18
C ALA A 145 35.57 -4.13 -4.25
N ARG A 146 35.94 -2.86 -4.45
CA ARG A 146 35.38 -2.00 -5.51
C ARG A 146 35.80 -2.47 -6.90
N GLU A 147 37.05 -2.89 -7.08
CA GLU A 147 37.57 -3.43 -8.33
C GLU A 147 36.87 -4.74 -8.73
N LEU A 148 36.68 -5.66 -7.78
CA LEU A 148 35.91 -6.90 -7.98
C LEU A 148 34.45 -6.64 -8.38
N ARG A 149 33.84 -5.59 -7.83
CA ARG A 149 32.46 -5.19 -8.19
C ARG A 149 32.37 -4.64 -9.61
N ARG A 150 33.35 -3.85 -10.05
CA ARG A 150 33.40 -3.32 -11.42
C ARG A 150 33.59 -4.44 -12.44
N SER A 151 34.56 -5.33 -12.21
CA SER A 151 34.83 -6.45 -13.13
C SER A 151 33.66 -7.43 -13.24
N SER A 152 32.93 -7.69 -12.14
CA SER A 152 31.70 -8.50 -12.20
C SER A 152 30.58 -7.83 -12.98
N ASN A 153 30.40 -6.51 -12.87
CA ASN A 153 29.37 -5.81 -13.65
C ASN A 153 29.68 -5.78 -15.15
N ASP A 154 30.96 -5.60 -15.51
CA ASP A 154 31.39 -5.59 -16.92
C ASP A 154 31.22 -6.98 -17.57
N ALA A 155 31.43 -8.07 -16.82
CA ALA A 155 31.21 -9.44 -17.29
C ALA A 155 29.73 -9.75 -17.57
N ILE A 156 28.80 -9.16 -16.78
CA ILE A 156 27.36 -9.38 -16.96
C ILE A 156 26.84 -8.61 -18.18
N VAL A 157 27.30 -7.37 -18.40
CA VAL A 157 26.89 -6.55 -19.56
C VAL A 157 27.35 -7.18 -20.89
N ASN A 158 28.57 -7.69 -20.95
CA ASN A 158 29.11 -8.32 -22.16
C ASN A 158 28.50 -9.70 -22.50
N SER A 159 27.78 -10.33 -21.57
CA SER A 159 27.13 -11.64 -21.78
C SER A 159 25.66 -11.54 -22.24
N THR A 160 25.11 -10.33 -22.34
CA THR A 160 23.69 -10.07 -22.66
C THR A 160 23.51 -9.41 -24.02
N THR A 161 24.58 -9.30 -24.82
CA THR A 161 24.58 -8.76 -26.20
C THR A 161 24.85 -9.89 -27.18
#